data_AF-A0A3E0N621-F1
#
_entry.id   AF-A0A3E0N621-F1
#
_cell.length_a   1.000
_cell.length_b   1.000
_cell.length_c   1.000
_cell.angle_alpha   90.00
_cell.angle_beta   90.00
_cell.angle_gamma   90.00
#
_symmetry.space_group_name_H-M   'P 1'
#
loop_
_entity.id
_entity.type
_entity.pdbx_description
1 polymer ?
#
loop_
_entity_poly.entity_id
_entity_poly.type
_entity_poly.pdbx_seq_one_letter_code
_entity_poly.pdbx_strand_id
1 'polypeptide(L)'
;MEAAQLNALSLWVGLNLLLTLLLALNVVRNRFKAQGDSGDPVTLEKAVRAHGNNTEYVPGILIGLGLMAMTGASAQTINILGGTLFVVRIFHAYGIQQSKVPNIFGL
;
A
#
# COMPACT_ATOMS: atom_id res chain seq x y z
N MET A 1 -18.27 -14.52 13.46
CA MET A 1 -17.07 -14.57 12.60
C MET A 1 -16.25 -15.77 13.01
N GLU A 2 -15.97 -16.67 12.08
CA GLU A 2 -15.19 -17.88 12.34
C GLU A 2 -13.69 -17.57 12.44
N ALA A 3 -12.93 -18.46 13.08
CA ALA A 3 -11.49 -18.30 13.23
C ALA A 3 -10.75 -18.11 11.89
N ALA A 4 -11.21 -18.79 10.83
CA ALA A 4 -10.62 -18.67 9.49
C ALA A 4 -10.77 -17.25 8.89
N GLN A 5 -11.94 -16.63 9.07
CA GLN A 5 -12.20 -15.25 8.60
C GLN A 5 -11.35 -14.24 9.38
N LEU A 6 -11.27 -14.42 10.71
CA LEU A 6 -10.45 -13.60 11.60
C LEU A 6 -8.96 -13.67 11.23
N ASN A 7 -8.43 -14.87 11.03
CA ASN A 7 -7.03 -15.07 10.65
C ASN A 7 -6.72 -14.44 9.29
N ALA A 8 -7.60 -14.63 8.30
CA ALA A 8 -7.45 -14.01 6.98
C ALA A 8 -7.45 -12.48 7.07
N LEU A 9 -8.44 -11.90 7.75
CA LEU A 9 -8.53 -10.46 7.93
C LEU A 9 -7.30 -9.90 8.63
N SER A 10 -6.87 -10.53 9.73
CA SER A 10 -5.74 -10.08 10.55
C SER A 10 -4.43 -10.08 9.76
N LEU A 11 -4.21 -11.12 8.93
CA LEU A 11 -3.06 -11.20 8.03
C LEU A 11 -3.03 -10.00 7.07
N TRP A 12 -4.13 -9.74 6.37
CA TRP A 12 -4.18 -8.69 5.35
C TRP A 12 -4.12 -7.29 5.94
N VAL A 13 -4.74 -7.07 7.10
CA VAL A 13 -4.58 -5.82 7.87
C VAL A 13 -3.11 -5.62 8.24
N GLY A 14 -2.46 -6.63 8.83
CA GLY A 14 -1.07 -6.55 9.24
C GLY A 14 -0.11 -6.27 8.09
N LEU A 15 -0.25 -6.97 6.97
CA LEU A 15 0.59 -6.76 5.78
C LEU A 15 0.41 -5.37 5.16
N ASN A 16 -0.83 -4.87 5.07
CA ASN A 16 -1.08 -3.54 4.53
C ASN A 16 -0.60 -2.42 5.46
N LEU A 17 -0.69 -2.60 6.79
CA LEU A 17 -0.08 -1.69 7.76
C LEU A 17 1.45 -1.69 7.66
N LEU A 18 2.06 -2.87 7.52
CA LEU A 18 3.50 -2.99 7.32
C LEU A 18 3.94 -2.29 6.03
N LEU A 19 3.21 -2.46 4.93
CA LEU A 19 3.47 -1.73 3.68
C LEU A 19 3.37 -0.22 3.88
N THR A 20 2.33 0.25 4.58
CA THR A 20 2.16 1.68 4.90
C THR A 20 3.34 2.23 5.68
N LEU A 21 3.82 1.48 6.68
CA LEU A 21 5.00 1.83 7.47
C LEU A 21 6.26 1.88 6.61
N LEU A 22 6.49 0.89 5.75
CA LEU A 22 7.65 0.88 4.85
C LEU A 22 7.65 2.09 3.90
N LEU A 23 6.48 2.49 3.40
CA LEU A 23 6.34 3.71 2.59
C LEU A 23 6.63 4.98 3.42
N ALA A 24 6.18 5.03 4.68
CA ALA A 24 6.50 6.14 5.58
C ALA A 24 8.01 6.24 5.85
N LEU A 25 8.68 5.11 6.10
CA LEU A 25 10.13 5.05 6.28
C LEU A 25 10.88 5.49 5.01
N ASN A 26 10.35 5.18 3.83
CA ASN A 26 10.91 5.68 2.57
C ASN A 26 10.81 7.21 2.47
N VAL A 27 9.70 7.82 2.90
CA VAL A 27 9.57 9.29 2.99
C VAL A 27 10.63 9.86 3.94
N VAL A 28 10.73 9.31 5.15
CA VAL A 28 11.71 9.77 6.16
C VAL A 28 13.13 9.69 5.63
N ARG A 29 13.51 8.56 5.02
CA ARG A 29 14.83 8.38 4.41
C ARG A 29 15.14 9.45 3.36
N ASN A 30 14.19 9.76 2.47
CA ASN A 30 14.40 10.76 1.43
C ASN A 30 14.42 12.20 1.98
N ARG A 31 13.69 12.48 3.07
CA ARG A 31 13.78 13.78 3.77
C ARG A 31 15.18 14.02 4.35
N PHE A 32 15.77 13.00 4.99
CA PHE A 32 17.14 13.12 5.50
C PHE A 32 18.16 13.35 4.40
N LYS A 33 18.04 12.67 3.25
CA LYS A 33 18.92 12.91 2.10
C LYS A 33 18.79 14.33 1.54
N ALA A 34 17.56 14.82 1.44
CA ALA A 34 17.29 16.18 0.94
C ALA A 34 17.87 17.28 1.86
N GLN A 35 17.96 17.04 3.16
CA GLN A 35 18.60 17.97 4.11
C GLN A 35 20.13 18.00 4.00
N GLY A 36 20.76 16.91 3.54
CA GLY A 36 22.21 16.79 3.41
C GLY A 36 22.75 17.05 2.00
N ASP A 37 22.07 17.87 1.19
CA ASP A 37 22.44 18.27 -0.18
C ASP A 37 22.70 17.13 -1.21
N SER A 38 22.31 15.89 -0.86
CA SER A 38 22.48 14.69 -1.71
C SER A 38 21.16 14.09 -2.19
N GLY A 39 20.03 14.71 -1.82
CA GLY A 39 18.68 14.24 -2.13
C GLY A 39 18.07 14.96 -3.33
N ASP A 40 17.50 14.20 -4.25
CA ASP A 40 16.68 14.72 -5.34
C ASP A 40 15.25 15.07 -4.84
N PRO A 41 14.78 16.32 -4.99
CA PRO A 41 13.43 16.73 -4.61
C PRO A 41 12.33 15.90 -5.27
N VAL A 42 12.52 15.46 -6.52
CA VAL A 42 11.54 14.66 -7.26
C VAL A 42 11.37 13.29 -6.62
N THR A 43 12.47 12.68 -6.17
CA THR A 43 12.44 11.38 -5.45
C THR A 43 11.69 11.50 -4.12
N LEU A 44 11.87 12.60 -3.39
CA LEU A 44 11.11 12.86 -2.16
C LEU A 44 9.61 13.04 -2.45
N GLU A 45 9.25 13.82 -3.48
CA GLU A 45 7.85 14.00 -3.87
C GLU A 45 7.19 12.65 -4.21
N LYS A 46 7.85 11.83 -5.01
CA LYS A 46 7.34 10.48 -5.36
C LYS A 46 7.14 9.60 -4.13
N ALA A 47 8.08 9.61 -3.19
CA ALA A 47 7.93 8.87 -1.94
C ALA A 47 6.71 9.35 -1.13
N VAL A 48 6.53 10.68 -1.02
CA VAL A 48 5.37 11.29 -0.34
C VAL A 48 4.06 10.89 -1.03
N ARG A 49 4.00 10.96 -2.37
CA ARG A 49 2.81 10.57 -3.13
C ARG A 49 2.49 9.09 -2.97
N ALA A 50 3.49 8.21 -3.01
CA ALA A 50 3.28 6.78 -2.82
C ALA A 50 2.71 6.47 -1.43
N HIS A 51 3.26 7.08 -0.38
CA HIS A 51 2.76 6.94 0.98
C HIS A 51 1.35 7.54 1.15
N GLY A 52 1.15 8.79 0.70
CA GLY A 52 -0.13 9.51 0.80
C GLY A 52 -1.29 8.76 0.14
N ASN A 53 -1.08 8.28 -1.10
CA ASN A 53 -2.07 7.43 -1.76
C ASN A 53 -2.38 6.17 -0.95
N ASN A 54 -1.39 5.58 -0.24
CA ASN A 54 -1.66 4.38 0.54
C ASN A 54 -2.53 4.70 1.76
N THR A 55 -2.23 5.80 2.45
CA THR A 55 -2.97 6.23 3.64
C THR A 55 -4.39 6.72 3.33
N GLU A 56 -4.65 7.19 2.11
CA GLU A 56 -5.99 7.63 1.67
C GLU A 56 -6.91 6.44 1.36
N TYR A 57 -6.42 5.46 0.59
CA TYR A 57 -7.27 4.39 0.08
C TYR A 57 -7.32 3.15 0.99
N VAL A 58 -6.18 2.73 1.54
CA VAL A 58 -6.09 1.42 2.21
C VAL A 58 -6.92 1.34 3.49
N PRO A 59 -6.95 2.34 4.39
CA PRO A 59 -7.75 2.26 5.60
C PRO A 59 -9.24 2.03 5.33
N GLY A 60 -9.82 2.78 4.38
CA GLY A 60 -11.23 2.61 4.00
C GLY A 60 -11.53 1.23 3.43
N ILE A 61 -10.64 0.71 2.57
CA ILE A 61 -10.80 -0.63 1.99
C ILE A 61 -10.66 -1.72 3.06
N LEU A 62 -9.73 -1.59 4.01
CA LEU A 62 -9.58 -2.55 5.11
C LEU A 62 -10.79 -2.54 6.05
N ILE A 63 -11.39 -1.37 6.31
CA ILE A 63 -12.66 -1.29 7.04
C ILE A 63 -13.76 -2.06 6.28
N GLY A 64 -13.88 -1.86 4.96
CA GLY A 64 -14.80 -2.62 4.12
C GLY A 64 -14.55 -4.13 4.18
N LEU A 65 -13.29 -4.56 4.11
CA LEU A 65 -12.91 -5.97 4.24
C LEU A 65 -13.29 -6.55 5.61
N GLY A 66 -13.11 -5.77 6.67
CA GLY A 66 -13.55 -6.13 8.03
C GLY A 66 -15.06 -6.27 8.13
N LEU A 67 -15.83 -5.33 7.56
CA LEU A 67 -17.29 -5.42 7.50
C LEU A 67 -17.75 -6.67 6.74
N MET A 68 -17.12 -7.00 5.61
CA MET A 68 -17.42 -8.23 4.87
C MET A 68 -17.17 -9.49 5.72
N ALA A 69 -16.07 -9.53 6.47
CA ALA A 69 -15.79 -10.64 7.36
C ALA A 69 -16.87 -10.74 8.48
N MET A 70 -17.31 -9.60 9.02
CA MET A 70 -18.35 -9.53 10.05
C MET A 70 -19.72 -9.97 9.55
N THR A 71 -20.07 -9.68 8.30
CA THR A 71 -21.35 -10.07 7.68
C THR A 71 -21.33 -11.49 7.08
N GLY A 72 -20.23 -12.23 7.25
CA GLY A 72 -20.18 -13.66 6.93
C GLY A 72 -19.55 -14.00 5.58
N ALA A 73 -18.82 -13.09 4.92
CA ALA A 73 -18.07 -13.42 3.72
C ALA A 73 -17.03 -14.54 4.00
N SER A 74 -16.89 -15.49 3.09
CA SER A 74 -16.00 -16.63 3.28
C SER A 74 -14.53 -16.21 3.47
N ALA A 75 -13.75 -17.00 4.21
CA ALA A 75 -12.32 -16.73 4.39
C ALA A 75 -11.56 -16.69 3.04
N GLN A 76 -12.01 -17.46 2.04
CA GLN A 76 -11.46 -17.41 0.68
C GLN A 76 -11.69 -16.04 0.04
N THR A 77 -12.90 -15.48 0.14
CA THR A 77 -13.20 -14.13 -0.37
C THR A 77 -12.33 -13.08 0.30
N ILE A 78 -12.19 -13.14 1.64
CA ILE A 78 -11.31 -12.22 2.38
C ILE A 78 -9.86 -12.32 1.91
N ASN A 79 -9.37 -13.55 1.66
CA ASN A 79 -8.01 -13.76 1.17
C ASN A 79 -7.77 -13.21 -0.24
N ILE A 80 -8.70 -13.46 -1.17
CA ILE A 80 -8.58 -12.97 -2.54
C ILE A 80 -8.59 -11.44 -2.57
N LEU A 81 -9.53 -10.81 -1.86
CA LEU A 81 -9.66 -9.36 -1.84
C LEU A 81 -8.48 -8.69 -1.10
N GLY A 82 -8.10 -9.19 0.07
CA GLY A 82 -6.98 -8.69 0.85
C GLY A 82 -5.64 -8.83 0.11
N GLY A 83 -5.43 -9.97 -0.54
CA GLY A 83 -4.26 -10.22 -1.38
C GLY A 83 -4.21 -9.34 -2.62
N THR A 84 -5.33 -9.18 -3.31
CA THR A 84 -5.43 -8.29 -4.48
C THR A 84 -5.11 -6.85 -4.09
N LEU A 85 -5.71 -6.36 -3.00
CA LEU A 85 -5.40 -5.03 -2.46
C LEU A 85 -3.89 -4.87 -2.25
N PHE A 86 -3.27 -5.78 -1.49
CA PHE A 86 -1.86 -5.72 -1.16
C PHE A 86 -0.96 -5.69 -2.41
N VAL A 87 -1.20 -6.59 -3.36
CA VAL A 87 -0.43 -6.68 -4.62
C VAL A 87 -0.58 -5.41 -5.45
N VAL A 88 -1.80 -4.90 -5.62
CA VAL A 88 -2.06 -3.65 -6.34
C VAL A 88 -1.32 -2.48 -5.69
N ARG A 89 -1.32 -2.39 -4.35
CA ARG A 89 -0.63 -1.31 -3.63
C ARG A 89 0.89 -1.36 -3.77
N ILE A 90 1.48 -2.56 -3.78
CA ILE A 90 2.92 -2.73 -4.07
C ILE A 90 3.24 -2.21 -5.46
N PHE A 91 2.52 -2.67 -6.49
CA PHE A 91 2.77 -2.26 -7.87
C PHE A 91 2.52 -0.76 -8.08
N HIS A 92 1.47 -0.21 -7.47
CA HIS A 92 1.16 1.21 -7.55
C HIS A 92 2.25 2.07 -6.91
N ALA A 93 2.72 1.70 -5.70
CA ALA A 93 3.81 2.41 -5.04
C ALA A 93 5.13 2.31 -5.82
N TYR A 94 5.42 1.15 -6.41
CA TYR A 94 6.57 0.95 -7.28
C TYR A 94 6.48 1.81 -8.54
N GLY A 95 5.32 1.83 -9.21
CA GLY A 95 5.08 2.62 -10.42
C GLY A 95 5.26 4.13 -10.20
N ILE A 96 4.79 4.66 -9.06
CA ILE A 96 5.00 6.07 -8.69
C ILE A 96 6.49 6.40 -8.54
N GLN A 97 7.28 5.47 -8.00
CA GLN A 97 8.70 5.70 -7.71
C GLN A 97 9.59 5.58 -8.96
N GLN A 98 9.07 5.09 -10.09
CA GLN A 98 9.83 4.97 -11.32
C GLN A 98 10.09 6.33 -11.98
N SER A 99 11.30 6.50 -12.53
CA SER A 99 11.77 7.75 -13.16
C SER A 99 11.11 8.05 -14.51
N LYS A 100 10.70 6.99 -15.22
CA LYS A 100 9.97 7.04 -16.48
C LYS A 100 8.82 6.07 -16.38
N VAL A 101 7.60 6.52 -16.64
CA VAL A 101 6.54 5.60 -17.03
C VAL A 101 7.02 5.00 -18.35
N PRO A 102 7.23 3.67 -18.47
CA PRO A 102 7.55 3.08 -19.75
C PRO A 102 6.41 3.42 -20.69
N ASN A 103 6.69 4.22 -21.72
CA ASN A 103 5.70 4.47 -22.76
C ASN A 103 5.58 3.19 -23.58
N ILE A 104 4.67 2.30 -23.16
CA ILE A 104 4.43 1.01 -23.84
C ILE A 104 3.98 1.25 -25.29
N PHE A 105 3.41 2.43 -25.57
CA PHE A 105 2.89 2.81 -26.87
C PHE A 105 3.82 3.71 -27.69
N GLY A 106 4.95 4.17 -27.14
CA GLY A 106 5.98 4.90 -27.90
C GLY A 106 5.51 6.14 -28.68
N LEU A 107 4.37 6.74 -28.31
CA LEU A 107 3.83 7.98 -28.91
C LEU A 107 4.35 9.22 -28.19
#